data_AF-A0A2V9HL86-F1
#
_entry.id   AF-A0A2V9HL86-F1
#
_cell.length_a   1.000
_cell.length_b   1.000
_cell.length_c   1.000
_cell.angle_alpha   90.00
_cell.angle_beta   90.00
_cell.angle_gamma   90.00
#
_symmetry.space_group_name_H-M   'P 1'
#
loop_
_entity.id
_entity.type
_entity.pdbx_description
1 polymer ?
#
loop_
_entity_poly.entity_id
_entity_poly.type
_entity_poly.pdbx_seq_one_letter_code
_entity_poly.pdbx_strand_id
1 'polypeptide(L)'
;MGKKDKYLVGLDIGSTKTCVLIAEVEGELVKFLALGAAESKGLRKGLIVNLDSTVSSIRRAVEEAESVANVPVEEALIGVAGGHVRGVNSRGGITLGQHP
;
A
#
# COMPACT_ATOMS: atom_id res chain seq x y z
N MET A 1 -17.81 19.38 -2.06
CA MET A 1 -16.44 19.10 -2.53
C MET A 1 -15.85 18.07 -1.59
N GLY A 2 -15.65 16.83 -2.06
CA GLY A 2 -15.28 15.69 -1.19
C GLY A 2 -13.86 15.84 -0.65
N LYS A 3 -13.71 15.56 0.64
CA LYS A 3 -12.52 15.75 1.48
C LYS A 3 -11.42 14.71 1.19
N LYS A 4 -11.19 14.36 -0.10
CA LYS A 4 -10.32 13.25 -0.51
C LYS A 4 -8.83 13.55 -0.30
N ASP A 5 -8.42 14.80 -0.49
CA ASP A 5 -6.99 15.17 -0.42
C ASP A 5 -6.45 15.36 1.01
N LYS A 6 -7.22 15.02 2.06
CA LYS A 6 -6.82 15.25 3.45
C LYS A 6 -6.11 14.08 4.10
N TYR A 7 -6.33 12.84 3.66
CA TYR A 7 -5.87 11.66 4.40
C TYR A 7 -4.90 10.82 3.58
N LEU A 8 -3.73 10.57 4.14
CA LEU A 8 -2.74 9.66 3.61
C LEU A 8 -2.85 8.33 4.36
N VAL A 9 -3.12 7.26 3.63
CA VAL A 9 -3.21 5.91 4.19
C VAL A 9 -2.04 5.07 3.68
N GLY A 10 -1.24 4.55 4.58
CA GLY A 10 -0.16 3.60 4.29
C GLY A 10 -0.56 2.19 4.72
N LEU A 11 -0.42 1.21 3.82
CA LEU A 11 -0.62 -0.21 4.08
C LEU A 11 0.70 -0.96 3.89
N ASP A 12 1.14 -1.67 4.93
CA ASP A 12 2.29 -2.58 4.87
C ASP A 12 1.82 -4.00 5.16
N ILE A 13 2.04 -4.91 4.21
CA ILE A 13 1.68 -6.32 4.33
C ILE A 13 2.97 -7.12 4.50
N GLY A 14 3.36 -7.35 5.75
CA GLY A 14 4.50 -8.17 6.11
C GLY A 14 4.15 -9.66 6.23
N SER A 15 5.20 -10.51 6.27
CA SER A 15 5.03 -11.95 6.56
C SER A 15 4.67 -12.25 8.01
N THR A 16 4.88 -11.28 8.92
CA THR A 16 4.57 -11.43 10.35
C THR A 16 3.35 -10.59 10.76
N LYS A 17 3.19 -9.40 10.16
CA LYS A 17 2.18 -8.42 10.56
C LYS A 17 1.71 -7.63 9.35
N THR A 18 0.42 -7.32 9.30
CA THR A 18 -0.16 -6.33 8.39
C THR A 18 -0.47 -5.07 9.19
N CYS A 19 -0.06 -3.91 8.70
CA CYS A 19 -0.20 -2.62 9.38
C CYS A 19 -0.89 -1.60 8.46
N VAL A 20 -1.76 -0.77 9.03
CA VAL A 20 -2.39 0.37 8.35
C VAL A 20 -2.13 1.62 9.18
N LEU A 21 -1.58 2.66 8.56
CA LEU A 21 -1.35 3.96 9.18
C LEU A 21 -2.20 5.01 8.46
N ILE A 22 -2.88 5.85 9.23
CA ILE A 22 -3.65 6.98 8.70
C ILE A 22 -3.01 8.28 9.22
N ALA A 23 -2.75 9.20 8.31
CA ALA A 23 -2.26 10.53 8.60
C ALA A 23 -3.11 11.59 7.91
N GLU A 24 -3.22 12.78 8.52
CA GLU A 24 -3.80 13.97 7.89
C GLU A 24 -2.67 14.80 7.27
N VAL A 25 -2.86 15.28 6.04
CA VAL A 25 -1.92 16.13 5.33
C VAL A 25 -2.48 17.55 5.27
N GLU A 26 -1.70 18.52 5.76
CA GLU A 26 -2.02 19.94 5.73
C GLU A 26 -0.82 20.73 5.20
N GLY A 27 -0.82 21.01 3.89
CA GLY A 27 0.34 21.61 3.21
C GLY A 27 1.52 20.65 3.21
N GLU A 28 2.65 21.08 3.78
CA GLU A 28 3.86 20.25 3.93
C GLU A 28 3.89 19.45 5.25
N LEU A 29 2.89 19.64 6.11
CA LEU A 29 2.81 18.96 7.40
C LEU A 29 2.01 17.66 7.28
N VAL A 30 2.56 16.60 7.87
CA VAL A 30 1.90 15.30 7.99
C VAL A 30 1.66 15.00 9.47
N LYS A 31 0.40 14.86 9.86
CA LYS A 31 -0.02 14.59 11.23
C LYS A 31 -0.51 13.16 11.35
N PHE A 32 0.11 12.37 12.21
CA PHE A 32 -0.36 11.02 12.55
C PHE A 32 -1.76 11.06 13.19
N LEU A 33 -2.65 10.14 12.77
CA LEU A 33 -3.98 9.97 13.35
C LEU A 33 -4.17 8.60 14.01
N ALA A 34 -3.86 7.52 13.28
CA ALA A 34 -4.15 6.17 13.75
C ALA A 34 -3.19 5.13 13.18
N LEU A 35 -3.07 4.02 13.91
CA LEU A 35 -2.41 2.78 13.49
C LEU A 35 -3.37 1.63 13.78
N GLY A 36 -3.58 0.75 12.80
CA GLY A 36 -4.21 -0.55 12.99
C GLY A 36 -3.26 -1.66 12.58
N ALA A 37 -3.33 -2.81 13.24
CA ALA A 37 -2.41 -3.91 12.99
C ALA A 37 -3.03 -5.28 13.24
N ALA A 38 -2.69 -6.24 12.39
CA ALA A 38 -3.11 -7.63 12.52
C ALA A 38 -1.94 -8.59 12.32
N GLU A 39 -2.00 -9.73 13.01
CA GLU A 39 -1.11 -10.87 12.71
C GLU A 39 -1.29 -11.29 11.24
N SER A 40 -0.19 -11.52 10.52
CA SER A 40 -0.21 -11.96 9.12
C SER A 40 0.00 -13.46 9.01
N LYS A 41 -0.93 -14.16 8.35
CA LYS A 41 -0.86 -15.63 8.13
C LYS A 41 -0.87 -16.03 6.66
N GLY A 42 -1.23 -15.10 5.78
CA GLY A 42 -1.37 -15.36 4.35
C GLY A 42 -0.15 -15.04 3.50
N LEU A 43 0.88 -14.40 4.08
CA LEU A 43 2.07 -13.94 3.38
C LEU A 43 3.35 -14.63 3.88
N ARG A 44 4.20 -15.09 2.94
CA ARG A 44 5.51 -15.68 3.27
C ARG A 44 6.56 -15.22 2.28
N LYS A 45 7.64 -14.58 2.78
CA LYS A 45 8.74 -14.04 1.96
C LYS A 45 8.25 -13.10 0.84
N GLY A 46 7.22 -12.30 1.14
CA GLY A 46 6.63 -11.35 0.18
C GLY A 46 5.72 -12.00 -0.87
N LEU A 47 5.36 -13.27 -0.72
CA LEU A 47 4.43 -13.97 -1.60
C LEU A 47 3.14 -14.32 -0.84
N ILE A 48 2.00 -14.13 -1.49
CA ILE A 48 0.70 -14.59 -0.97
C ILE A 48 0.65 -16.10 -1.13
N VAL A 49 0.65 -16.82 0.00
CA VAL A 49 0.51 -18.27 0.06
C VAL A 49 -0.91 -18.70 0.45
N ASN A 50 -1.69 -17.80 1.05
CA ASN A 50 -3.11 -17.99 1.33
C ASN A 50 -3.84 -16.65 1.20
N LEU A 51 -4.71 -16.53 0.19
CA LEU A 51 -5.40 -15.27 -0.12
C LEU A 51 -6.38 -14.87 0.98
N ASP A 52 -7.22 -15.80 1.45
CA ASP A 52 -8.27 -15.51 2.44
C ASP A 52 -7.69 -15.00 3.76
N SER A 53 -6.57 -15.59 4.18
CA SER A 53 -5.83 -15.16 5.38
C SER A 53 -5.24 -13.77 5.19
N THR A 54 -4.68 -13.47 4.02
CA THR A 54 -4.18 -12.12 3.69
C THR A 54 -5.31 -11.10 3.71
N VAL A 55 -6.44 -11.38 3.06
CA VAL A 55 -7.62 -10.50 3.05
C VAL A 55 -8.12 -10.24 4.48
N SER A 56 -8.19 -11.28 5.31
CA SER A 56 -8.60 -11.17 6.71
C SER A 56 -7.66 -10.29 7.54
N SER A 57 -6.34 -10.46 7.40
CA SER A 57 -5.34 -9.62 8.08
C SER A 57 -5.42 -8.16 7.63
N ILE A 58 -5.60 -7.89 6.33
CA ILE A 58 -5.79 -6.53 5.82
C ILE A 58 -7.05 -5.91 6.41
N ARG A 59 -8.20 -6.58 6.33
CA ARG A 59 -9.48 -6.07 6.85
C ARG A 59 -9.38 -5.69 8.32
N ARG A 60 -8.83 -6.57 9.16
CA ARG A 60 -8.68 -6.30 10.59
C ARG A 60 -7.81 -5.07 10.86
N ALA A 61 -6.68 -4.93 10.17
CA ALA A 61 -5.80 -3.78 10.34
C ALA A 61 -6.46 -2.48 9.85
N VAL A 62 -7.23 -2.53 8.76
CA VAL A 62 -8.00 -1.38 8.26
C VAL A 62 -9.10 -0.99 9.24
N GLU A 63 -9.93 -1.94 9.67
CA GLU A 63 -11.05 -1.71 10.61
C GLU A 63 -10.56 -1.08 11.93
N GLU A 64 -9.42 -1.53 12.46
CA GLU A 64 -8.82 -0.95 13.66
C GLU A 64 -8.37 0.51 13.42
N ALA A 65 -7.71 0.78 12.30
CA ALA A 65 -7.26 2.14 11.96
C ALA A 65 -8.43 3.10 11.71
N GLU A 66 -9.45 2.67 10.95
CA GLU A 66 -10.66 3.43 10.66
C GLU A 66 -11.43 3.76 11.94
N SER A 67 -11.56 2.80 12.86
CA SER A 67 -12.24 2.98 14.14
C SER A 67 -11.58 4.05 15.01
N VAL A 68 -10.24 4.05 15.07
CA VAL A 68 -9.48 5.04 15.85
C VAL A 68 -9.47 6.42 15.19
N ALA A 69 -9.32 6.48 13.86
CA ALA A 69 -9.31 7.74 13.12
C ALA A 69 -10.72 8.35 12.93
N ASN A 70 -11.77 7.52 13.02
CA ASN A 70 -13.14 7.84 12.61
C ASN A 70 -13.19 8.38 11.17
N VAL A 71 -12.42 7.76 10.27
CA VAL A 71 -12.25 8.14 8.86
C VAL A 71 -12.32 6.87 8.02
N PRO A 72 -13.14 6.81 6.96
CA PRO A 72 -13.16 5.68 6.05
C PRO A 72 -11.92 5.67 5.15
N VAL A 73 -11.33 4.49 4.95
CA VAL A 73 -10.22 4.24 4.04
C VAL A 73 -10.78 3.85 2.68
N GLU A 74 -10.71 4.77 1.71
CA GLU A 74 -11.12 4.51 0.31
C GLU A 74 -9.95 4.07 -0.58
N GLU A 75 -8.74 4.53 -0.26
CA GLU A 75 -7.51 4.27 -1.00
C GLU A 75 -6.33 4.15 -0.05
N ALA A 76 -5.28 3.44 -0.47
CA ALA A 76 -4.07 3.27 0.32
C ALA A 76 -2.83 3.18 -0.58
N LEU A 77 -1.74 3.74 -0.09
CA LEU A 77 -0.40 3.52 -0.61
C LEU A 77 0.15 2.22 -0.01
N ILE A 78 0.59 1.31 -0.89
CA ILE A 78 1.16 0.03 -0.48
C ILE A 78 2.58 -0.11 -1.02
N GLY A 79 3.48 -0.59 -0.17
CA GLY A 79 4.83 -1.00 -0.58
C GLY A 79 4.82 -2.42 -1.15
N VAL A 80 5.40 -2.62 -2.33
CA VAL A 80 5.70 -3.94 -2.87
C VAL A 80 7.20 -4.19 -2.79
N ALA A 81 7.59 -5.22 -2.04
CA ALA A 81 8.99 -5.58 -1.82
C ALA A 81 9.19 -7.10 -1.90
N GLY A 82 10.41 -7.52 -2.22
CA GLY A 82 10.82 -8.92 -2.25
C GLY A 82 11.65 -9.28 -3.48
N GLY A 83 12.29 -10.47 -3.46
CA GLY A 83 13.19 -10.93 -4.54
C GLY A 83 12.52 -11.21 -5.89
N HIS A 84 11.20 -11.03 -5.97
CA HIS A 84 10.42 -11.12 -7.19
C HIS A 84 10.31 -9.78 -7.93
N VAL A 85 10.60 -8.65 -7.26
CA VAL A 85 10.61 -7.32 -7.88
C VAL A 85 11.87 -7.21 -8.75
N ARG A 86 11.69 -6.93 -10.04
CA ARG A 86 12.78 -6.83 -11.03
C ARG A 86 12.54 -5.67 -11.99
N GLY A 87 13.59 -4.93 -12.29
CA GLY A 87 13.62 -3.96 -13.37
C GLY A 87 14.39 -4.52 -14.56
N VAL A 88 13.99 -4.14 -15.77
CA VAL A 88 14.72 -4.42 -17.00
C VAL A 88 14.98 -3.11 -17.72
N ASN A 89 16.23 -2.88 -18.15
CA ASN A 89 16.55 -1.75 -19.01
C ASN A 89 16.16 -2.10 -20.45
N SER A 90 15.18 -1.38 -21.01
CA SER A 90 14.86 -1.51 -22.42
C SER A 90 15.64 -0.47 -23.23
N ARG A 91 16.26 -0.91 -24.32
CA ARG A 91 16.86 -0.01 -25.32
C ARG A 91 15.90 0.10 -26.49
N GLY A 92 15.16 1.21 -26.54
CA GLY A 92 14.38 1.58 -27.71
C GLY A 92 15.28 2.21 -28.77
N GLY A 93 15.12 1.80 -30.02
CA GLY A 93 15.74 2.44 -31.18
C GLY A 93 14.67 2.74 -32.22
N ILE A 94 14.73 3.91 -32.84
CA ILE A 94 13.96 4.20 -34.05
C ILE A 94 14.90 4.07 -35.25
N THR A 95 14.49 3.32 -36.27
CA THR A 95 15.20 3.31 -37.55
C THR A 95 14.59 4.40 -38.41
N LEU A 96 15.35 5.47 -38.64
CA LEU A 96 14.99 6.45 -39.66
C LEU A 96 15.33 5.83 -41.01
N GLY A 97 14.31 5.54 -41.82
CA GLY A 97 14.49 4.99 -43.16
C GLY A 97 15.40 5.90 -44.00
N GLN A 98 16.12 5.31 -44.95
CA GLN A 98 16.92 6.12 -45.86
C GLN A 98 15.99 6.94 -46.74
N HIS A 99 16.19 8.27 -46.74
CA HIS A 99 15.55 9.15 -47.71
C HIS A 99 16.09 8.79 -49.12
N PRO A 100 15.27 8.93 -50.19
CA PRO A 100 15.61 8.47 -51.53
C PRO A 100 16.77 9.23 -52.16
#